data_AF-A0A9E2NZH9-F1
#
_entry.id   AF-A0A9E2NZH9-F1
#
_cell.length_a   1.000
_cell.length_b   1.000
_cell.length_c   1.000
_cell.angle_alpha   90.00
_cell.angle_beta   90.00
_cell.angle_gamma   90.00
#
_symmetry.space_group_name_H-M   'P 1'
#
loop_
_entity.id
_entity.type
_entity.pdbx_description
1 polymer ?
#
loop_
_entity_poly.entity_id
_entity_poly.type
_entity_poly.pdbx_seq_one_letter_code
_entity_poly.pdbx_strand_id
1 'polypeptide(L)'
;MIGMFGAACVLGIAAMGSAIGIGAAGQAAIGAWKRCYMNNKPAPFILTVFAGAPLTQTIYGFLLMQSMISSERDGMFLLALGIFSGLAIALSAVFQGKAGAAGSDALGETGKGFVQYIMVVGLCETVALFAMVFSMLVL
;
A
#
# COMPACT_ATOMS: atom_id res chain seq x y z
N MET A 1 24.81 14.72 -1.44
CA MET A 1 23.62 15.61 -1.44
C MET A 1 22.51 15.09 -2.35
N ILE A 2 22.79 14.81 -3.64
CA ILE A 2 21.76 14.32 -4.59
C ILE A 2 21.09 13.01 -4.13
N GLY A 3 21.85 12.04 -3.60
CA GLY A 3 21.29 10.78 -3.09
C GLY A 3 20.28 10.94 -1.95
N MET A 4 20.37 12.01 -1.16
CA MET A 4 19.39 12.31 -0.09
C MET A 4 18.02 12.70 -0.66
N PHE A 5 17.98 13.31 -1.85
CA PHE A 5 16.72 13.54 -2.54
C PHE A 5 16.08 12.22 -2.96
N GLY A 6 16.87 11.25 -3.43
CA GLY A 6 16.39 9.89 -3.69
C GLY A 6 15.76 9.23 -2.46
N ALA A 7 16.44 9.32 -1.32
CA ALA A 7 15.94 8.79 -0.05
C ALA A 7 14.64 9.48 0.39
N ALA A 8 14.52 10.80 0.24
CA ALA A 8 13.28 11.53 0.52
C ALA A 8 12.15 11.15 -0.46
N CYS A 9 12.47 10.99 -1.75
CA CYS A 9 11.52 10.63 -2.80
C CYS A 9 10.89 9.25 -2.54
N VAL A 10 11.67 8.24 -2.15
CA VAL A 10 11.13 6.88 -1.97
C VAL A 10 10.07 6.83 -0.87
N LEU A 11 10.32 7.47 0.28
CA LEU A 11 9.35 7.56 1.37
C LEU A 11 8.13 8.39 0.95
N GLY A 12 8.36 9.57 0.38
CA GLY A 12 7.30 10.49 0.00
C GLY A 12 6.33 9.87 -1.01
N ILE A 13 6.85 9.28 -2.07
CA ILE A 13 6.03 8.66 -3.13
C ILE A 13 5.30 7.44 -2.57
N ALA A 14 5.98 6.57 -1.81
CA ALA A 14 5.34 5.41 -1.17
C ALA A 14 4.16 5.82 -0.26
N ALA A 15 4.37 6.84 0.58
CA ALA A 15 3.33 7.37 1.46
C ALA A 15 2.14 7.98 0.70
N MET A 16 2.38 8.64 -0.44
CA MET A 16 1.31 9.11 -1.32
C MET A 16 0.46 7.95 -1.84
N GLY A 17 1.10 6.86 -2.27
CA GLY A 17 0.40 5.64 -2.70
C GLY A 17 -0.47 5.06 -1.59
N SER A 18 0.08 4.94 -0.37
CA SER A 18 -0.67 4.47 0.80
C SER A 18 -1.89 5.33 1.07
N ALA A 19 -1.76 6.66 1.04
CA ALA A 19 -2.86 7.58 1.27
C ALA A 19 -3.99 7.40 0.25
N ILE A 20 -3.64 7.25 -1.04
CA ILE A 20 -4.61 7.00 -2.11
C ILE A 20 -5.29 5.63 -1.93
N GLY A 21 -4.50 4.59 -1.64
CA GLY A 21 -5.02 3.23 -1.42
C GLY A 21 -5.97 3.15 -0.24
N ILE A 22 -5.59 3.71 0.91
CA ILE A 22 -6.43 3.81 2.12
C ILE A 22 -7.69 4.61 1.82
N GLY A 23 -7.60 5.70 1.05
CA GLY A 23 -8.76 6.48 0.62
C GLY A 23 -9.78 5.63 -0.15
N ALA A 24 -9.32 4.85 -1.14
CA ALA A 24 -10.18 3.99 -1.94
C ALA A 24 -10.84 2.88 -1.11
N ALA A 25 -10.04 2.11 -0.34
CA ALA A 25 -10.56 1.01 0.46
C ALA A 25 -11.42 1.49 1.64
N GLY A 26 -11.03 2.60 2.29
CA GLY A 26 -11.73 3.19 3.41
C GLY A 26 -13.12 3.72 3.03
N GLN A 27 -13.24 4.40 1.88
CA GLN A 27 -14.55 4.84 1.38
C GLN A 27 -15.50 3.66 1.14
N ALA A 28 -15.01 2.56 0.56
CA ALA A 28 -15.80 1.36 0.34
C ALA A 28 -16.19 0.66 1.66
N ALA A 29 -15.27 0.56 2.62
CA ALA A 29 -15.57 0.01 3.95
C ALA A 29 -16.64 0.82 4.69
N ILE A 30 -16.56 2.16 4.66
CA ILE A 30 -17.59 3.05 5.20
C ILE A 30 -18.94 2.81 4.50
N GLY A 31 -18.95 2.67 3.18
CA GLY A 31 -20.15 2.37 2.40
C GLY A 31 -20.77 1.00 2.74
N ALA A 32 -19.95 -0.03 2.96
CA ALA A 32 -20.37 -1.34 3.42
C ALA A 32 -21.00 -1.28 4.82
N TRP A 33 -20.35 -0.63 5.79
CA TRP A 33 -20.91 -0.46 7.13
C TRP A 33 -22.23 0.31 7.12
N LYS A 34 -22.32 1.40 6.36
CA LYS A 34 -23.58 2.15 6.16
C LYS A 34 -24.72 1.23 5.72
N ARG A 35 -24.48 0.37 4.70
CA ARG A 35 -25.48 -0.60 4.22
C ARG A 35 -25.84 -1.64 5.28
N CYS A 36 -24.88 -2.11 6.07
CA CYS A 36 -25.17 -3.01 7.19
C CYS A 36 -26.13 -2.34 8.19
N TYR A 37 -25.84 -1.11 8.61
CA TYR A 37 -26.67 -0.37 9.56
C TYR A 37 -28.09 -0.11 9.02
N MET A 38 -28.22 0.31 7.75
CA MET A 38 -29.54 0.51 7.13
C MET A 38 -30.39 -0.75 7.09
N ASN A 39 -29.75 -1.94 7.04
CA ASN A 39 -30.43 -3.23 6.98
C ASN A 39 -30.53 -3.92 8.36
N ASN A 40 -30.24 -3.22 9.47
CA ASN A 40 -30.18 -3.80 10.82
C ASN A 40 -29.27 -5.05 10.91
N LYS A 41 -28.19 -5.08 10.13
CA LYS A 41 -27.17 -6.13 10.17
C LYS A 41 -25.94 -5.64 10.94
N PRO A 42 -25.21 -6.54 11.65
CA PRO A 42 -23.97 -6.16 12.31
C PRO A 42 -22.95 -5.66 11.29
N ALA A 43 -22.26 -4.57 11.61
CA ALA A 43 -21.19 -4.00 10.79
C ALA A 43 -19.89 -4.78 11.03
N PRO A 44 -19.35 -5.47 10.01
CA PRO A 44 -18.19 -6.34 10.21
C PRO A 44 -16.91 -5.52 10.41
N PHE A 45 -16.30 -5.62 11.61
CA PHE A 45 -15.04 -4.95 11.92
C PHE A 45 -13.88 -5.39 11.01
N ILE A 46 -13.92 -6.62 10.50
CA ILE A 46 -12.87 -7.18 9.62
C ILE A 46 -12.66 -6.38 8.32
N LEU A 47 -13.61 -5.53 7.91
CA LEU A 47 -13.43 -4.60 6.78
C LEU A 47 -12.29 -3.60 7.00
N THR A 48 -11.89 -3.35 8.25
CA THR A 48 -10.71 -2.55 8.58
C THR A 48 -9.41 -3.13 8.02
N VAL A 49 -9.33 -4.45 7.85
CA VAL A 49 -8.16 -5.11 7.23
C VAL A 49 -7.98 -4.64 5.78
N PHE A 50 -9.07 -4.54 5.02
CA PHE A 50 -9.00 -4.03 3.64
C PHE A 50 -8.68 -2.54 3.59
N ALA A 51 -9.25 -1.75 4.50
CA ALA A 51 -8.98 -0.32 4.58
C ALA A 51 -7.53 -0.01 4.98
N GLY A 52 -6.95 -0.81 5.87
CA GLY A 52 -5.62 -0.60 6.42
C GLY A 52 -4.48 -1.24 5.61
N ALA A 53 -4.75 -2.23 4.75
CA ALA A 53 -3.71 -2.94 4.00
C ALA A 53 -2.72 -2.03 3.26
N PRO A 54 -3.14 -0.92 2.60
CA PRO A 54 -2.21 -0.06 1.86
C PRO A 54 -1.26 0.76 2.74
N LEU A 55 -1.40 0.74 4.07
CA LEU A 55 -0.47 1.43 4.97
C LEU A 55 0.95 0.84 4.92
N THR A 56 1.05 -0.45 4.61
CA THR A 56 2.32 -1.20 4.59
C THR A 56 3.34 -0.60 3.62
N GLN A 57 2.90 0.00 2.52
CA GLN A 57 3.79 0.62 1.54
C GLN A 57 4.55 1.83 2.11
N THR A 58 3.97 2.58 3.03
CA THR A 58 4.70 3.64 3.75
C THR A 58 5.85 3.06 4.57
N ILE A 59 5.63 1.91 5.20
CA ILE A 59 6.66 1.22 5.99
C ILE A 59 7.77 0.73 5.06
N TYR A 60 7.44 0.15 3.91
CA TYR A 60 8.44 -0.28 2.93
C TYR A 60 9.27 0.89 2.38
N GLY A 61 8.62 2.02 2.07
CA GLY A 61 9.31 3.24 1.66
C GLY A 61 10.24 3.78 2.73
N PHE A 62 9.83 3.74 4.01
CA PHE A 62 10.67 4.12 5.14
C PHE A 62 11.88 3.19 5.31
N LEU A 63 11.68 1.87 5.24
CA LEU A 63 12.79 0.92 5.36
C LEU A 63 13.81 1.10 4.24
N LEU A 64 13.35 1.28 3.00
CA LEU A 64 14.25 1.53 1.86
C LEU A 64 14.98 2.88 2.00
N MET A 65 14.30 3.93 2.45
CA MET A 65 14.93 5.22 2.75
C MET A 65 16.10 5.05 3.74
N GLN A 66 15.91 4.28 4.82
CA GLN A 66 16.95 4.05 5.82
C GLN A 66 18.19 3.37 5.21
N SER A 67 18.00 2.36 4.35
CA SER A 67 19.10 1.72 3.62
C SER A 67 19.78 2.66 2.62
N MET A 68 19.03 3.56 1.97
CA MET A 68 19.58 4.53 1.02
C MET A 68 20.44 5.60 1.70
N ILE A 69 20.05 6.05 2.90
CA ILE A 69 20.81 7.06 3.66
C ILE A 69 22.21 6.55 4.03
N SER A 70 22.37 5.25 4.26
CA SER A 70 23.66 4.63 4.59
C SER A 70 24.49 4.18 3.38
N SER A 71 23.98 4.36 2.15
CA SER A 71 24.64 3.85 0.94
C SER A 71 25.70 4.83 0.41
N GLU A 72 26.82 4.30 -0.09
CA GLU A 72 27.91 5.05 -0.72
C GLU A 72 27.81 5.05 -2.25
N ARG A 73 26.69 4.56 -2.82
CA ARG A 73 26.46 4.54 -4.27
C ARG A 73 26.39 5.94 -4.85
N ASP A 74 26.54 6.00 -6.17
CA ASP A 74 26.44 7.24 -6.92
C ASP A 74 25.12 7.99 -6.63
N GLY A 75 25.20 9.31 -6.48
CA GLY A 75 24.07 10.14 -6.08
C GLY A 75 22.93 10.16 -7.10
N MET A 76 23.24 10.09 -8.40
CA MET A 76 22.22 10.03 -9.46
C MET A 76 21.56 8.66 -9.50
N PHE A 77 22.33 7.59 -9.25
CA PHE A 77 21.77 6.26 -9.08
C PHE A 77 20.78 6.21 -7.90
N LEU A 78 21.15 6.74 -6.74
CA LEU A 78 20.25 6.80 -5.58
C LEU A 78 18.99 7.62 -5.84
N LEU A 79 19.10 8.74 -6.57
CA LEU A 79 17.93 9.53 -6.97
C LEU A 79 16.98 8.74 -7.87
N ALA A 80 17.52 8.12 -8.93
CA ALA A 80 16.74 7.31 -9.85
C ALA A 80 16.09 6.12 -9.13
N LEU A 81 16.87 5.39 -8.33
CA LEU A 81 16.39 4.26 -7.55
C LEU A 81 15.25 4.67 -6.63
N GLY A 82 15.37 5.79 -5.91
CA GLY A 82 14.35 6.28 -5.00
C GLY A 82 13.04 6.66 -5.69
N ILE A 83 13.11 7.30 -6.86
CA ILE A 83 11.92 7.67 -7.64
C ILE A 83 11.22 6.41 -8.18
N PHE A 84 11.95 5.52 -8.85
CA PHE A 84 11.32 4.36 -9.51
C PHE A 84 10.85 3.30 -8.51
N SER A 85 11.60 3.04 -7.44
CA SER A 85 11.16 2.15 -6.37
C SER A 85 9.97 2.73 -5.60
N GLY A 86 10.01 4.04 -5.30
CA GLY A 86 8.90 4.76 -4.69
C GLY A 86 7.61 4.66 -5.52
N LEU A 87 7.70 4.86 -6.85
CA LEU A 87 6.56 4.72 -7.76
C LEU A 87 6.00 3.30 -7.80
N ALA A 88 6.86 2.28 -7.85
CA ALA A 88 6.43 0.88 -7.83
C ALA A 88 5.69 0.54 -6.52
N ILE A 89 6.24 0.96 -5.38
CA ILE A 89 5.63 0.82 -4.06
C ILE A 89 4.29 1.58 -4.02
N ALA A 90 4.23 2.80 -4.53
CA ALA A 90 3.01 3.60 -4.51
C ALA A 90 1.90 3.02 -5.38
N LEU A 91 2.21 2.57 -6.60
CA LEU A 91 1.25 1.92 -7.49
C LEU A 91 0.71 0.64 -6.87
N SER A 92 1.58 -0.16 -6.23
CA SER A 92 1.16 -1.32 -5.45
C SER A 92 0.10 -0.95 -4.40
N ALA A 93 0.31 0.11 -3.61
CA ALA A 93 -0.67 0.57 -2.61
C ALA A 93 -2.00 1.00 -3.24
N VAL A 94 -1.96 1.71 -4.37
CA VAL A 94 -3.18 2.16 -5.08
C VAL A 94 -4.01 0.96 -5.55
N PHE A 95 -3.38 -0.05 -6.16
CA PHE A 95 -4.08 -1.25 -6.61
C PHE A 95 -4.51 -2.15 -5.45
N GLN A 96 -3.70 -2.22 -4.39
CA GLN A 96 -4.07 -2.89 -3.14
C GLN A 96 -5.34 -2.27 -2.53
N GLY A 97 -5.42 -0.94 -2.51
CA GLY A 97 -6.61 -0.21 -2.06
C GLY A 97 -7.85 -0.47 -2.93
N LYS A 98 -7.69 -0.54 -4.26
CA LYS A 98 -8.78 -0.91 -5.18
C LYS A 98 -9.28 -2.34 -4.96
N ALA A 99 -8.36 -3.29 -4.77
CA ALA A 99 -8.70 -4.67 -4.45
C ALA A 99 -9.41 -4.75 -3.08
N GLY A 100 -8.91 -4.02 -2.08
CA GLY A 100 -9.54 -3.90 -0.76
C GLY A 100 -10.92 -3.25 -0.80
N ALA A 101 -11.13 -2.27 -1.69
CA ALA A 101 -12.43 -1.65 -1.91
C ALA A 101 -13.45 -2.66 -2.44
N ALA A 102 -13.08 -3.43 -3.47
CA ALA A 102 -13.91 -4.49 -4.03
C ALA A 102 -14.19 -5.61 -3.00
N GLY A 103 -13.17 -6.00 -2.23
CA GLY A 103 -13.32 -6.96 -1.14
C GLY A 103 -14.24 -6.47 -0.03
N SER A 104 -14.20 -5.16 0.28
CA SER A 104 -15.06 -4.56 1.30
C SER A 104 -16.52 -4.52 0.88
N ASP A 105 -16.75 -4.17 -0.39
CA ASP A 105 -18.06 -4.18 -1.00
C ASP A 105 -18.67 -5.59 -1.01
N ALA A 106 -17.94 -6.55 -1.57
CA ALA A 106 -18.39 -7.94 -1.68
C ALA A 106 -18.62 -8.59 -0.30
N LEU A 107 -17.72 -8.36 0.66
CA LEU A 107 -17.89 -8.91 2.01
C LEU A 107 -19.04 -8.23 2.76
N GLY A 108 -19.23 -6.92 2.60
CA GLY A 108 -20.33 -6.18 3.21
C GLY A 108 -21.71 -6.65 2.76
N GLU A 109 -21.85 -7.04 1.49
CA GLU A 109 -23.12 -7.53 0.95
C GLU A 109 -23.36 -9.01 1.21
N THR A 110 -22.34 -9.85 0.99
CA THR A 110 -22.50 -11.31 1.00
C THR A 110 -22.16 -11.96 2.34
N GLY A 111 -21.34 -11.30 3.17
CA GLY A 111 -20.77 -11.90 4.38
C GLY A 111 -19.81 -13.07 4.12
N LYS A 112 -19.39 -13.29 2.87
CA LYS A 112 -18.57 -14.43 2.45
C LYS A 112 -17.33 -13.98 1.68
N GLY A 113 -16.37 -14.88 1.54
CA GLY A 113 -15.26 -14.71 0.61
C GLY A 113 -14.03 -13.96 1.13
N PHE A 114 -13.96 -13.66 2.44
CA PHE A 114 -12.86 -12.87 3.02
C PHE A 114 -11.47 -13.39 2.62
N VAL A 115 -11.24 -14.70 2.73
CA VAL A 115 -9.94 -15.33 2.42
C VAL A 115 -9.56 -15.14 0.95
N GLN A 116 -10.53 -15.26 0.04
CA GLN A 116 -10.32 -15.07 -1.38
C GLN A 116 -9.96 -13.60 -1.68
N TYR A 117 -10.67 -12.66 -1.06
CA TYR A 117 -10.44 -11.22 -1.30
C TYR A 117 -9.10 -10.75 -0.72
N ILE A 118 -8.75 -11.18 0.51
CA ILE A 118 -7.47 -10.81 1.13
C ILE A 118 -6.28 -11.43 0.38
N MET A 119 -6.45 -12.59 -0.25
CA MET A 119 -5.42 -13.17 -1.10
C MET A 119 -5.09 -12.27 -2.29
N VAL A 120 -6.10 -11.67 -2.94
CA VAL A 120 -5.89 -10.72 -4.04
C VAL A 120 -5.22 -9.43 -3.54
N VAL A 121 -5.62 -8.92 -2.38
CA VAL A 121 -4.97 -7.79 -1.70
C VAL A 121 -3.49 -8.10 -1.39
N GLY A 122 -3.18 -9.33 -0.96
CA GLY A 122 -1.83 -9.80 -0.71
C GLY A 122 -1.00 -9.95 -2.00
N LEU A 123 -1.60 -10.33 -3.13
CA LEU A 123 -0.89 -10.34 -4.42
C LEU A 123 -0.42 -8.94 -4.82
N CYS A 124 -1.24 -7.90 -4.61
CA CYS A 124 -0.80 -6.52 -4.82
C CYS A 124 0.42 -6.19 -3.96
N GLU A 125 0.42 -6.59 -2.68
CA GLU A 125 1.51 -6.35 -1.74
C GLU A 125 2.88 -6.87 -2.22
N THR A 126 2.90 -8.04 -2.87
CA THR A 126 4.15 -8.68 -3.31
C THR A 126 4.98 -7.78 -4.24
N VAL A 127 4.34 -6.93 -5.04
CA VAL A 127 5.03 -5.98 -5.92
C VAL A 127 5.84 -4.97 -5.12
N ALA A 128 5.28 -4.41 -4.05
CA ALA A 128 6.00 -3.48 -3.18
C ALA A 128 7.13 -4.18 -2.42
N LEU A 129 6.92 -5.41 -1.95
CA LEU A 129 7.97 -6.20 -1.28
C LEU A 129 9.14 -6.47 -2.22
N PHE A 130 8.89 -6.88 -3.47
CA PHE A 130 9.95 -7.09 -4.45
C PHE A 130 10.66 -5.78 -4.81
N ALA A 131 9.92 -4.69 -5.02
CA ALA A 131 10.52 -3.38 -5.29
C ALA A 131 11.44 -2.94 -4.15
N MET A 132 11.01 -3.10 -2.89
CA MET A 132 11.81 -2.77 -1.72
C MET A 132 13.05 -3.66 -1.60
N VAL A 133 12.87 -4.98 -1.56
CA VAL A 133 13.97 -5.93 -1.31
C VAL A 133 15.01 -5.88 -2.42
N PHE A 134 14.59 -5.87 -3.69
CA PHE A 134 15.55 -5.81 -4.80
C PHE A 134 16.28 -4.47 -4.87
N SER A 135 15.62 -3.37 -4.50
CA SER A 135 16.30 -2.08 -4.36
C SER A 135 17.34 -2.11 -3.25
N MET A 136 17.04 -2.72 -2.10
CA MET A 136 18.01 -2.87 -1.00
C MET A 136 19.23 -3.70 -1.39
N LEU A 137 19.06 -4.75 -2.21
CA LEU A 137 20.16 -5.60 -2.65
C LEU A 137 21.17 -4.89 -3.56
N VAL A 138 20.77 -3.80 -4.23
CA VAL A 138 21.63 -3.05 -5.16
C VAL A 138 22.21 -1.76 -4.55
N LEU A 139 21.89 -1.45 -3.29
CA LEU A 139 22.47 -0.33 -2.54
C LEU A 139 23.93 -0.57 -2.16
#